data_AF-K5WIA8-F1
#
_entry.id   AF-K5WIA8-F1
#
_cell.length_a   1.000
_cell.length_b   1.000
_cell.length_c   1.000
_cell.angle_alpha   90.00
_cell.angle_beta   90.00
_cell.angle_gamma   90.00
#
_symmetry.space_group_name_H-M   'P 1'
#
loop_
_entity.id
_entity.type
_entity.pdbx_description
1 polymer ?
#
loop_
_entity_poly.entity_id
_entity_poly.type
_entity_poly.pdbx_seq_one_letter_code
_entity_poly.pdbx_strand_id
1 'polypeptide(L)'
;MYIRPVHAEHHLPTLHAFVRSNPLGILTTAIDSSSHHFLQSSHIPWLLDDGGAQGLGVLRGHIARANPQAKVIIEELTNGPSQASAPRLQKDVLVLFNGPAHHYVTPKFYTETKPSTGKVVPTWDYAAVQVYGRATVYFDTTDPATDAYLTKQVSDLSQFAEGTLMGYNSPWKVSDAPSNYIELLKKAIIGIEIEITDIAGRWKMGQELPEGDREGVVKGFEQLGTPVAQIMAQTVRERAELAEARKKAQV
;
A
#
# COMPACT_ATOMS: atom_id res chain seq x y z
N MET A 1 -4.35 12.32 -0.15
CA MET A 1 -3.16 12.97 0.48
C MET A 1 -2.87 14.29 -0.25
N TYR A 2 -2.38 15.33 0.43
CA TYR A 2 -1.81 16.50 -0.28
C TYR A 2 -0.45 16.12 -0.87
N ILE A 3 -0.30 16.27 -2.19
CA ILE A 3 0.91 15.92 -2.92
C ILE A 3 1.36 17.15 -3.71
N ARG A 4 2.50 17.73 -3.35
CA ARG A 4 3.13 18.77 -4.18
C ARG A 4 3.52 18.14 -5.52
N PRO A 5 3.35 18.82 -6.68
CA PRO A 5 3.65 18.24 -7.98
C PRO A 5 5.05 17.63 -8.11
N VAL A 6 6.06 18.27 -7.51
CA VAL A 6 7.46 17.78 -7.51
C VAL A 6 7.68 16.48 -6.72
N HIS A 7 6.75 16.12 -5.84
CA HIS A 7 6.75 14.87 -5.05
C HIS A 7 5.76 13.84 -5.57
N ALA A 8 4.96 14.19 -6.59
CA ALA A 8 3.91 13.34 -7.10
C ALA A 8 4.45 12.26 -8.05
N GLU A 9 3.87 11.07 -7.93
CA GLU A 9 4.05 9.99 -8.89
C GLU A 9 2.67 9.53 -9.36
N HIS A 10 2.50 9.53 -10.68
CA HIS A 10 1.28 9.12 -11.36
C HIS A 10 1.54 8.00 -12.37
N HIS A 11 2.80 7.60 -12.56
CA HIS A 11 3.14 6.51 -13.48
C HIS A 11 2.65 5.17 -12.90
N LEU A 12 1.54 4.66 -13.45
CA LEU A 12 0.83 3.49 -12.94
C LEU A 12 1.75 2.25 -12.75
N PRO A 13 2.65 1.89 -13.68
CA PRO A 13 3.59 0.79 -13.45
C PRO A 13 4.49 0.99 -12.21
N THR A 14 4.92 2.22 -11.93
CA THR A 14 5.71 2.55 -10.72
C THR A 14 4.86 2.41 -9.46
N LEU A 15 3.60 2.83 -9.51
CA LEU A 15 2.67 2.69 -8.37
C LEU A 15 2.34 1.22 -8.09
N HIS A 16 2.08 0.43 -9.14
CA HIS A 16 1.84 -1.01 -9.02
C HIS A 16 3.06 -1.75 -8.47
N ALA A 17 4.25 -1.43 -8.97
CA ALA A 17 5.49 -2.00 -8.46
C ALA A 17 5.67 -1.67 -6.97
N PHE A 18 5.39 -0.43 -6.57
CA PHE A 18 5.47 -0.05 -5.16
C PHE A 18 4.49 -0.82 -4.27
N VAL A 19 3.24 -0.99 -4.69
CA VAL A 19 2.24 -1.78 -3.95
C VAL A 19 2.70 -3.24 -3.82
N ARG A 20 3.20 -3.85 -4.90
CA ARG A 20 3.70 -5.24 -4.88
C ARG A 20 4.92 -5.42 -3.98
N SER A 21 5.83 -4.45 -3.94
CA SER A 21 7.00 -4.49 -3.05
C SER A 21 6.67 -4.15 -1.59
N ASN A 22 5.49 -3.58 -1.32
CA ASN A 22 5.04 -3.20 0.02
C ASN A 22 3.63 -3.73 0.28
N PRO A 23 3.40 -5.05 0.22
CA PRO A 23 2.06 -5.64 0.10
C PRO A 23 1.23 -5.52 1.38
N LEU A 24 1.84 -5.21 2.54
CA LEU A 24 1.12 -5.01 3.79
C LEU A 24 0.56 -3.59 3.86
N GLY A 25 -0.65 -3.40 3.33
CA GLY A 25 -1.35 -2.12 3.28
C GLY A 25 -2.29 -1.92 4.47
N ILE A 26 -2.60 -0.65 4.78
CA ILE A 26 -3.51 -0.27 5.86
C ILE A 26 -4.87 0.09 5.25
N LEU A 27 -5.88 -0.76 5.47
CA LEU A 27 -7.27 -0.51 5.06
C LEU A 27 -7.97 0.39 6.07
N THR A 28 -8.44 1.55 5.64
CA THR A 28 -9.26 2.46 6.43
C THR A 28 -10.70 2.50 5.90
N THR A 29 -11.65 2.34 6.81
CA THR A 29 -13.09 2.47 6.55
C THR A 29 -13.72 3.49 7.49
N ALA A 30 -14.77 4.16 7.01
CA ALA A 30 -15.56 5.13 7.77
C ALA A 30 -17.04 4.69 7.77
N ILE A 31 -17.45 3.94 8.78
CA ILE A 31 -18.78 3.30 8.84
C ILE A 31 -19.38 3.56 10.22
N ASP A 32 -20.62 4.03 10.25
CA ASP A 32 -21.35 4.28 11.49
C ASP A 32 -21.60 2.96 12.25
N SER A 33 -21.34 2.96 13.56
CA SER A 33 -21.59 1.81 14.42
C SER A 33 -21.95 2.27 15.83
N SER A 34 -22.91 1.59 16.45
CA SER A 34 -23.29 1.82 17.85
C SER A 34 -22.30 1.22 18.85
N SER A 35 -21.44 0.30 18.41
CA SER A 35 -20.57 -0.52 19.27
C SER A 35 -19.08 -0.40 18.97
N HIS A 36 -18.71 0.26 17.86
CA HIS A 36 -17.32 0.42 17.44
C HIS A 36 -17.05 1.83 16.93
N HIS A 37 -15.77 2.19 16.79
CA HIS A 37 -15.37 3.51 16.29
C HIS A 37 -15.77 3.71 14.81
N PHE A 38 -16.15 4.94 14.47
CA PHE A 38 -16.52 5.34 13.11
C PHE A 38 -15.37 5.11 12.10
N LEU A 39 -14.16 5.55 12.45
CA LEU A 39 -12.95 5.29 11.68
C LEU A 39 -12.22 4.08 12.26
N GLN A 40 -11.96 3.10 11.41
CA GLN A 40 -11.21 1.90 11.76
C GLN A 40 -10.15 1.61 10.70
N SER A 41 -9.00 1.09 11.15
CA SER A 41 -7.89 0.74 10.28
C SER A 41 -7.30 -0.61 10.65
N SER A 42 -6.99 -1.43 9.65
CA SER A 42 -6.31 -2.71 9.84
C SER A 42 -5.21 -2.93 8.81
N HIS A 43 -4.12 -3.56 9.22
CA HIS A 43 -3.09 -4.03 8.30
C HIS A 43 -3.58 -5.31 7.60
N ILE A 44 -3.55 -5.32 6.27
CA ILE A 44 -4.00 -6.43 5.43
C ILE A 44 -2.89 -6.71 4.39
N PRO A 45 -2.49 -7.98 4.21
CA PRO A 45 -1.70 -8.37 3.04
C PRO A 45 -2.57 -8.30 1.78
N TRP A 46 -2.14 -7.49 0.82
CA TRP A 46 -2.84 -7.28 -0.45
C TRP A 46 -2.10 -7.91 -1.61
N LEU A 47 -2.86 -8.57 -2.48
CA LEU A 47 -2.45 -8.83 -3.85
C LEU A 47 -2.98 -7.73 -4.76
N LEU A 48 -2.19 -7.34 -5.76
CA LEU A 48 -2.60 -6.39 -6.80
C LEU A 48 -2.65 -7.10 -8.15
N ASP A 49 -3.87 -7.29 -8.64
CA ASP A 49 -4.11 -7.73 -10.02
C ASP A 49 -4.15 -6.52 -10.95
N ASP A 50 -3.53 -6.63 -12.12
CA ASP A 50 -3.57 -5.56 -13.11
C ASP A 50 -4.98 -5.46 -13.71
N GLY A 51 -5.49 -4.23 -13.86
CA GLY A 51 -6.82 -3.97 -14.41
C GLY A 51 -6.90 -4.11 -15.93
N GLY A 52 -5.89 -4.70 -16.56
CA GLY A 52 -5.73 -4.73 -18.02
C GLY A 52 -5.50 -3.34 -18.61
N ALA A 53 -5.80 -3.18 -19.90
CA ALA A 53 -5.50 -1.95 -20.65
C ALA A 53 -6.26 -0.69 -20.20
N GLN A 54 -7.33 -0.83 -19.40
CA GLN A 54 -8.24 0.27 -19.05
C GLN A 54 -8.56 0.41 -17.55
N GLY A 55 -8.09 -0.50 -16.70
CA GLY A 55 -8.36 -0.47 -15.26
C GLY A 55 -7.14 -0.03 -14.44
N LEU A 56 -7.38 0.63 -13.30
CA LEU A 56 -6.34 1.01 -12.34
C LEU A 56 -5.86 -0.18 -11.47
N GLY A 57 -6.46 -1.36 -11.64
CA GLY A 57 -6.14 -2.57 -10.87
C GLY A 57 -7.20 -2.93 -9.84
N VAL A 58 -7.03 -4.10 -9.25
CA VAL A 58 -7.89 -4.63 -8.19
C VAL A 58 -7.01 -5.13 -7.04
N LEU A 59 -7.33 -4.71 -5.82
CA LEU A 59 -6.70 -5.24 -4.62
C LEU A 59 -7.52 -6.39 -4.06
N ARG A 60 -6.87 -7.53 -3.77
CA ARG A 60 -7.49 -8.69 -3.12
C ARG A 60 -6.85 -8.98 -1.77
N GLY A 61 -7.66 -8.92 -0.73
CA GLY A 61 -7.29 -9.13 0.66
C GLY A 61 -8.28 -10.03 1.39
N HIS A 62 -7.93 -10.38 2.61
CA HIS A 62 -8.85 -10.95 3.58
C HIS A 62 -8.52 -10.43 4.98
N ILE A 63 -9.49 -10.50 5.90
CA ILE A 63 -9.29 -10.14 7.30
C ILE A 63 -10.07 -11.09 8.21
N ALA A 64 -9.61 -11.26 9.44
CA ALA A 64 -10.31 -12.07 10.43
C ALA A 64 -11.72 -11.53 10.70
N ARG A 65 -12.72 -12.42 10.67
CA ARG A 65 -14.12 -12.10 11.00
C ARG A 65 -14.28 -11.56 12.42
N ALA A 66 -13.39 -11.95 13.33
CA ALA A 66 -13.35 -11.44 14.70
C ALA A 66 -12.91 -9.98 14.81
N ASN A 67 -12.27 -9.42 13.76
CA ASN A 67 -11.82 -8.03 13.75
C ASN A 67 -13.04 -7.07 13.85
N PRO A 68 -13.03 -6.09 14.78
CA PRO A 68 -14.04 -5.03 14.86
C PRO A 68 -14.43 -4.40 13.51
N GLN A 69 -13.44 -4.11 12.67
CA GLN A 69 -13.65 -3.51 11.35
C GLN A 69 -14.45 -4.45 10.44
N ALA A 70 -14.16 -5.75 10.48
CA ALA A 70 -14.89 -6.76 9.72
C ALA A 70 -16.36 -6.85 10.18
N LYS A 71 -16.62 -6.81 11.50
CA LYS A 71 -17.98 -6.86 12.06
C LYS A 71 -18.83 -5.69 11.57
N VAL A 72 -18.28 -4.47 11.63
CA VAL A 72 -18.98 -3.26 11.19
C VAL A 72 -19.23 -3.26 9.69
N ILE A 73 -18.26 -3.73 8.89
CA ILE A 73 -18.45 -3.90 7.43
C ILE A 73 -19.59 -4.88 7.14
N ILE A 74 -19.62 -6.03 7.82
CA ILE A 74 -20.68 -7.04 7.63
C ILE A 74 -22.05 -6.47 8.02
N GLU A 75 -22.14 -5.77 9.16
CA GLU A 75 -23.37 -5.15 9.63
C GLU A 75 -23.92 -4.13 8.62
N GLU A 76 -23.07 -3.21 8.14
CA GLU A 76 -23.43 -2.22 7.11
C GLU A 76 -23.94 -2.88 5.82
N LEU A 77 -23.27 -3.94 5.36
CA LEU A 77 -23.66 -4.64 4.13
C LEU A 77 -24.91 -5.50 4.30
N THR A 78 -25.16 -6.02 5.50
CA THR A 78 -26.36 -6.81 5.82
C THR A 78 -27.60 -5.91 5.94
N ASN A 79 -27.44 -4.71 6.51
CA ASN A 79 -28.52 -3.75 6.68
C ASN A 79 -28.72 -2.82 5.46
N GLY A 80 -27.75 -2.82 4.55
CA GLY A 80 -27.75 -1.99 3.35
C GLY A 80 -28.77 -2.43 2.29
N PRO A 81 -29.00 -1.60 1.26
CA PRO A 81 -30.04 -1.81 0.25
C PRO A 81 -29.76 -2.96 -0.73
N SER A 82 -28.60 -3.63 -0.66
CA SER A 82 -28.14 -4.61 -1.64
C SER A 82 -27.96 -6.00 -1.02
N GLN A 83 -28.92 -6.91 -1.25
CA GLN A 83 -28.82 -8.34 -0.91
C GLN A 83 -28.20 -9.18 -2.04
N ALA A 84 -27.15 -8.66 -2.68
CA ALA A 84 -26.40 -9.42 -3.69
C ALA A 84 -25.48 -10.44 -3.02
N SER A 85 -25.13 -11.52 -3.73
CA SER A 85 -24.13 -12.52 -3.32
C SER A 85 -22.73 -11.93 -3.05
N ALA A 86 -22.44 -10.78 -3.66
CA ALA A 86 -21.20 -10.02 -3.47
C ALA A 86 -21.54 -8.56 -3.11
N PRO A 87 -21.94 -8.28 -1.86
CA PRO A 87 -22.37 -6.95 -1.46
C PRO A 87 -21.18 -5.97 -1.47
N ARG A 88 -21.46 -4.75 -1.93
CA ARG A 88 -20.45 -3.70 -2.16
C ARG A 88 -20.72 -2.48 -1.28
N LEU A 89 -19.67 -1.96 -0.64
CA LEU A 89 -19.75 -0.72 0.14
C LEU A 89 -20.11 0.47 -0.77
N GLN A 90 -21.07 1.27 -0.32
CA GLN A 90 -21.57 2.44 -1.04
C GLN A 90 -20.69 3.68 -0.90
N LYS A 91 -19.63 3.63 -0.09
CA LYS A 91 -18.64 4.69 0.05
C LYS A 91 -17.27 4.13 -0.28
N ASP A 92 -16.36 5.00 -0.73
CA ASP A 92 -14.98 4.62 -0.99
C ASP A 92 -14.28 4.22 0.31
N VAL A 93 -13.33 3.29 0.19
CA VAL A 93 -12.36 2.93 1.22
C VAL A 93 -10.99 3.47 0.82
N LEU A 94 -10.09 3.60 1.80
CA LEU A 94 -8.70 4.00 1.58
C LEU A 94 -7.77 2.84 1.93
N VAL A 95 -6.79 2.55 1.09
CA VAL A 95 -5.64 1.70 1.44
C VAL A 95 -4.36 2.52 1.34
N LEU A 96 -3.60 2.58 2.43
CA LEU A 96 -2.29 3.23 2.48
C LEU A 96 -1.18 2.18 2.46
N PHE A 97 -0.27 2.30 1.50
CA PHE A 97 0.97 1.53 1.41
C PHE A 97 2.14 2.45 1.73
N ASN A 98 2.97 2.08 2.70
CA ASN A 98 4.15 2.84 3.08
C ASN A 98 5.42 2.18 2.54
N GLY A 99 6.40 3.00 2.19
CA GLY A 99 7.73 2.50 1.84
C GLY A 99 8.42 1.93 3.08
N PRO A 100 9.39 1.02 2.90
CA PRO A 100 10.02 0.32 4.02
C PRO A 100 10.99 1.22 4.80
N ALA A 101 11.40 2.34 4.19
CA ALA A 101 12.31 3.31 4.77
C ALA A 101 11.71 4.72 4.74
N HIS A 102 11.89 5.42 5.83
CA HIS A 102 11.66 6.85 5.98
C HIS A 102 12.67 7.39 6.99
N HIS A 103 13.06 8.65 6.89
CA HIS A 103 14.01 9.20 7.86
C HIS A 103 13.90 10.71 8.00
N TYR A 104 14.24 11.19 9.19
CA TYR A 104 14.47 12.60 9.45
C TYR A 104 15.69 13.10 8.65
N VAL A 105 15.53 14.20 7.92
CA VAL A 105 16.60 14.91 7.23
C VAL A 105 16.97 16.14 8.05
N THR A 106 18.21 16.13 8.55
CA THR A 106 18.74 17.26 9.31
C THR A 106 19.21 18.37 8.39
N PRO A 107 19.03 19.65 8.75
CA PRO A 107 19.59 20.77 7.99
C PRO A 107 21.11 20.74 7.87
N LYS A 108 21.80 19.96 8.71
CA LYS A 108 23.25 19.76 8.58
C LYS A 108 23.66 19.08 7.28
N PHE A 109 22.74 18.39 6.60
CA PHE A 109 23.02 17.74 5.32
C PHE A 109 22.97 18.71 4.13
N TYR A 110 22.39 19.90 4.27
CA TYR A 110 22.31 20.87 3.18
C TYR A 110 23.64 21.63 3.05
N THR A 111 24.50 21.16 2.15
CA THR A 111 25.86 21.67 1.96
C THR A 111 25.96 22.88 1.04
N GLU A 112 24.89 23.26 0.35
CA GLU A 112 24.83 24.42 -0.53
C GLU A 112 24.01 25.56 0.10
N THR A 113 22.74 25.31 0.46
CA THR A 113 21.83 26.38 0.91
C THR A 113 22.15 26.87 2.32
N LYS A 114 22.58 25.97 3.22
CA LYS A 114 22.88 26.33 4.62
C LYS A 114 24.08 27.29 4.75
N PRO A 115 25.27 27.01 4.18
CA PRO A 115 26.39 27.94 4.28
C PRO A 115 26.16 29.24 3.49
N SER A 116 25.35 29.23 2.43
CA SER A 116 25.08 30.41 1.61
C SER A 116 24.04 31.36 2.23
N THR A 117 22.93 30.85 2.74
CA THR A 117 21.81 31.69 3.23
C THR A 117 21.36 31.37 4.65
N GLY A 118 21.66 30.18 5.17
CA GLY A 118 21.14 29.67 6.43
C GLY A 118 19.63 29.38 6.44
N LYS A 119 18.90 29.64 5.34
CA LYS A 119 17.44 29.49 5.25
C LYS A 119 17.03 28.05 4.97
N VAL A 120 17.25 27.19 5.96
CA VAL A 120 16.98 25.75 5.88
C VAL A 120 16.15 25.27 7.06
N VAL A 121 15.31 24.26 6.83
CA VAL A 121 14.45 23.65 7.87
C VAL A 121 14.59 22.13 7.86
N PRO A 122 14.43 21.48 9.03
CA PRO A 122 14.41 20.02 9.08
C PRO A 122 13.15 19.46 8.44
N THR A 123 13.21 18.19 8.02
CA THR A 123 12.09 17.53 7.37
C THR A 123 12.14 16.01 7.57
N TRP A 124 11.13 15.31 7.06
CA TRP A 124 11.13 13.86 6.89
C TRP A 124 11.00 13.52 5.41
N ASP A 125 11.82 12.58 4.98
CA ASP A 125 11.75 11.96 3.66
C ASP A 125 11.12 10.57 3.78
N TYR A 126 10.22 10.27 2.85
CA TYR A 126 9.42 9.05 2.85
C TYR A 126 8.77 8.81 1.48
N ALA A 127 8.35 7.58 1.25
CA ALA A 127 7.54 7.18 0.10
C ALA A 127 6.22 6.53 0.57
N ALA A 128 5.12 6.81 -0.12
CA ALA A 128 3.83 6.18 0.14
C ALA A 128 2.95 6.18 -1.11
N VAL A 129 2.07 5.18 -1.22
CA VAL A 129 1.00 5.10 -2.22
C VAL A 129 -0.34 5.03 -1.50
N GLN A 130 -1.28 5.88 -1.92
CA GLN A 130 -2.67 5.84 -1.48
C GLN A 130 -3.55 5.32 -2.61
N VAL A 131 -4.42 4.39 -2.26
CA VAL A 131 -5.44 3.81 -3.13
C VAL A 131 -6.80 4.13 -2.56
N TYR A 132 -7.68 4.71 -3.37
CA TYR A 132 -9.11 4.77 -3.11
C TYR A 132 -9.82 3.77 -3.99
N GLY A 133 -10.91 3.20 -3.48
CA GLY A 133 -11.68 2.23 -4.24
C GLY A 133 -12.95 1.82 -3.54
N ARG A 134 -13.68 0.92 -4.17
CA ARG A 134 -14.94 0.41 -3.66
C ARG A 134 -14.80 -1.06 -3.32
N ALA A 135 -15.07 -1.40 -2.06
CA ALA A 135 -14.90 -2.75 -1.56
C ALA A 135 -16.15 -3.62 -1.80
N THR A 136 -15.95 -4.74 -2.49
CA THR A 136 -16.85 -5.89 -2.50
C THR A 136 -16.38 -6.87 -1.42
N VAL A 137 -17.31 -7.38 -0.61
CA VAL A 137 -16.96 -8.18 0.58
C VAL A 137 -17.62 -9.55 0.52
N TYR A 138 -16.80 -10.58 0.68
CA TYR A 138 -17.20 -11.98 0.62
C TYR A 138 -17.22 -12.56 2.03
N PHE A 139 -18.40 -12.66 2.64
CA PHE A 139 -18.53 -13.04 4.06
C PHE A 139 -19.58 -14.10 4.37
N ASP A 140 -20.47 -14.43 3.44
CA ASP A 140 -21.44 -15.50 3.63
C ASP A 140 -20.76 -16.86 3.42
N THR A 141 -20.62 -17.63 4.50
CA THR A 141 -19.96 -18.94 4.48
C THR A 141 -20.74 -20.02 3.74
N THR A 142 -21.98 -19.74 3.36
CA THR A 142 -22.84 -20.65 2.58
C THR A 142 -22.85 -20.33 1.09
N ASP A 143 -22.30 -19.17 0.70
CA ASP A 143 -22.25 -18.72 -0.70
C ASP A 143 -21.03 -19.34 -1.43
N PRO A 144 -21.24 -20.08 -2.54
CA PRO A 144 -20.15 -20.59 -3.38
C PRO A 144 -19.20 -19.51 -3.91
N ALA A 145 -19.68 -18.28 -4.13
CA ALA A 145 -18.83 -17.18 -4.57
C ALA A 145 -17.83 -16.75 -3.49
N THR A 146 -18.25 -16.76 -2.22
CA THR A 146 -17.36 -16.49 -1.08
C THR A 146 -16.28 -17.56 -0.96
N ASP A 147 -16.67 -18.83 -1.10
CA ASP A 147 -15.71 -19.94 -1.07
C ASP A 147 -14.69 -19.85 -2.22
N ALA A 148 -15.16 -19.59 -3.44
CA ALA A 148 -14.30 -19.43 -4.61
C ALA A 148 -13.32 -18.27 -4.46
N TYR A 149 -13.80 -17.11 -3.98
CA TYR A 149 -12.95 -15.95 -3.73
C TYR A 149 -11.87 -16.27 -2.68
N LEU A 150 -12.26 -16.78 -1.51
CA LEU A 150 -11.32 -17.06 -0.42
C LEU A 150 -10.30 -18.14 -0.81
N THR A 151 -10.74 -19.19 -1.51
CA THR A 151 -9.85 -20.26 -1.99
C THR A 151 -8.79 -19.71 -2.93
N LYS A 152 -9.19 -18.88 -3.91
CA LYS A 152 -8.26 -18.23 -4.84
C LYS A 152 -7.34 -17.25 -4.12
N GLN A 153 -7.90 -16.37 -3.29
CA GLN A 153 -7.16 -15.30 -2.65
C GLN A 153 -6.09 -15.85 -1.69
N VAL A 154 -6.41 -16.84 -0.86
CA VAL A 154 -5.45 -17.43 0.08
C VAL A 154 -4.36 -18.20 -0.67
N SER A 155 -4.73 -18.96 -1.72
CA SER A 155 -3.76 -19.70 -2.54
C SER A 155 -2.78 -18.78 -3.25
N ASP A 156 -3.28 -17.73 -3.91
CA ASP A 156 -2.44 -16.75 -4.61
C ASP A 156 -1.54 -15.99 -3.62
N LEU A 157 -2.05 -15.65 -2.44
CA LEU A 157 -1.29 -14.90 -1.43
C LEU A 157 -0.16 -15.76 -0.87
N SER A 158 -0.43 -17.03 -0.57
CA SER A 158 0.62 -17.97 -0.16
C SER A 158 1.67 -18.16 -1.26
N GLN A 159 1.26 -18.32 -2.52
CA GLN A 159 2.19 -18.45 -3.63
C GLN A 159 3.08 -17.20 -3.78
N PHE A 160 2.49 -16.01 -3.71
CA PHE A 160 3.21 -14.75 -3.77
C PHE A 160 4.18 -14.60 -2.59
N ALA A 161 3.75 -14.88 -1.37
CA ALA A 161 4.59 -14.76 -0.19
C ALA A 161 5.77 -15.76 -0.22
N GLU A 162 5.48 -17.04 -0.45
CA GLU A 162 6.50 -18.11 -0.47
C GLU A 162 7.46 -17.96 -1.65
N GLY A 163 6.95 -17.59 -2.82
CA GLY A 163 7.75 -17.46 -4.04
C GLY A 163 8.48 -16.12 -4.14
N THR A 164 7.74 -15.00 -4.06
CA THR A 164 8.28 -13.66 -4.34
C THR A 164 8.94 -13.03 -3.11
N LEU A 165 8.33 -13.15 -1.93
CA LEU A 165 8.87 -12.49 -0.73
C LEU A 165 9.96 -13.34 -0.05
N MET A 166 9.72 -14.65 0.08
CA MET A 166 10.65 -15.56 0.74
C MET A 166 11.69 -16.17 -0.23
N GLY A 167 11.39 -16.22 -1.53
CA GLY A 167 12.33 -16.76 -2.53
C GLY A 167 12.49 -18.27 -2.47
N TYR A 168 11.50 -19.01 -1.98
CA TYR A 168 11.60 -20.46 -1.85
C TYR A 168 11.40 -21.19 -3.19
N ASN A 169 12.33 -22.09 -3.51
CA ASN A 169 12.26 -22.94 -4.71
C ASN A 169 11.18 -24.05 -4.60
N SER A 170 10.83 -24.43 -3.38
CA SER A 170 9.78 -25.40 -3.06
C SER A 170 8.78 -24.74 -2.11
N PRO A 171 7.88 -23.87 -2.62
CA PRO A 171 6.97 -23.09 -1.79
C PRO A 171 5.94 -23.97 -1.09
N TRP A 172 5.62 -23.65 0.17
CA TRP A 172 4.47 -24.26 0.84
C TRP A 172 3.17 -23.88 0.10
N LYS A 173 2.27 -24.84 -0.06
CA LYS A 173 0.96 -24.62 -0.69
C LYS A 173 -0.13 -24.76 0.36
N VAL A 174 -1.20 -24.00 0.18
CA VAL A 174 -2.40 -24.11 1.02
C VAL A 174 -2.90 -25.55 1.10
N SER A 175 -2.85 -26.28 -0.02
CA SER A 175 -3.24 -27.69 -0.13
C SER A 175 -2.34 -28.67 0.64
N ASP A 176 -1.20 -28.24 1.17
CA ASP A 176 -0.34 -29.07 2.02
C ASP A 176 -0.92 -29.19 3.44
N ALA A 177 -1.87 -28.31 3.82
CA ALA A 177 -2.65 -28.45 5.04
C ALA A 177 -3.88 -29.38 4.84
N PRO A 178 -4.38 -30.02 5.91
CA PRO A 178 -5.60 -30.84 5.83
C PRO A 178 -6.82 -30.04 5.34
N SER A 179 -7.60 -30.61 4.43
CA SER A 179 -8.76 -29.93 3.82
C SER A 179 -9.79 -29.46 4.85
N ASN A 180 -10.13 -30.30 5.83
CA ASN A 180 -11.04 -29.94 6.92
C ASN A 180 -10.53 -28.74 7.75
N TYR A 181 -9.21 -28.60 7.90
CA TYR A 181 -8.58 -27.48 8.60
C TYR A 181 -8.67 -26.19 7.76
N ILE A 182 -8.42 -26.27 6.46
CA ILE A 182 -8.57 -25.14 5.52
C ILE A 182 -10.02 -24.64 5.52
N GLU A 183 -11.00 -25.53 5.40
CA GLU A 183 -12.42 -25.19 5.41
C GLU A 183 -12.86 -24.54 6.72
N LEU A 184 -12.31 -25.00 7.86
CA LEU A 184 -12.57 -24.39 9.15
C LEU A 184 -12.01 -22.96 9.23
N LEU A 185 -10.77 -22.74 8.79
CA LEU A 185 -10.13 -21.43 8.84
C LEU A 185 -10.72 -20.42 7.85
N LYS A 186 -11.18 -20.86 6.66
CA LYS A 186 -11.90 -19.98 5.71
C LYS A 186 -13.14 -19.34 6.35
N LYS A 187 -13.86 -20.06 7.22
CA LYS A 187 -15.02 -19.51 7.95
C LYS A 187 -14.64 -18.41 8.94
N ALA A 188 -13.39 -18.39 9.41
CA ALA A 188 -12.89 -17.41 10.37
C ALA A 188 -12.44 -16.08 9.72
N ILE A 189 -12.47 -15.97 8.39
CA ILE A 189 -12.11 -14.76 7.65
C ILE A 189 -13.27 -14.27 6.77
N ILE A 190 -13.14 -13.03 6.30
CA ILE A 190 -13.92 -12.47 5.19
C ILE A 190 -12.97 -12.05 4.07
N GLY A 191 -13.42 -12.18 2.83
CA GLY A 191 -12.72 -11.69 1.66
C GLY A 191 -13.04 -10.23 1.37
N ILE A 192 -12.06 -9.46 0.94
CA ILE A 192 -12.22 -8.05 0.56
C ILE A 192 -11.55 -7.82 -0.78
N GLU A 193 -12.34 -7.43 -1.77
CA GLU A 193 -11.88 -7.05 -3.11
C GLU A 193 -12.15 -5.56 -3.32
N ILE A 194 -11.14 -4.79 -3.72
CA ILE A 194 -11.26 -3.36 -3.94
C ILE A 194 -10.97 -3.06 -5.41
N GLU A 195 -12.01 -2.65 -6.13
CA GLU A 195 -11.84 -2.01 -7.44
C GLU A 195 -11.24 -0.62 -7.21
N ILE A 196 -10.04 -0.38 -7.76
CA ILE A 196 -9.31 0.88 -7.59
C ILE A 196 -9.99 1.97 -8.44
N THR A 197 -10.42 3.04 -7.78
CA THR A 197 -11.03 4.22 -8.43
C THR A 197 -10.06 5.39 -8.52
N ASP A 198 -9.08 5.46 -7.62
CA ASP A 198 -7.99 6.44 -7.68
C ASP A 198 -6.71 5.88 -7.02
N ILE A 199 -5.56 6.20 -7.60
CA ILE A 199 -4.25 5.80 -7.06
C ILE A 199 -3.23 6.90 -7.26
N ALA A 200 -2.55 7.28 -6.18
CA ALA A 200 -1.52 8.31 -6.22
C ALA A 200 -0.36 7.99 -5.31
N GLY A 201 0.85 8.25 -5.80
CA GLY A 201 2.09 8.07 -5.05
C GLY A 201 2.72 9.40 -4.64
N ARG A 202 3.41 9.37 -3.51
CA ARG A 202 4.24 10.47 -3.04
C ARG A 202 5.62 9.94 -2.70
N TRP A 203 6.63 10.50 -3.35
CA TRP A 203 8.02 10.39 -2.95
C TRP A 203 8.48 11.78 -2.55
N LYS A 204 8.75 11.97 -1.27
CA LYS A 204 9.33 13.20 -0.75
C LYS A 204 10.78 12.90 -0.39
N MET A 205 11.68 13.29 -1.29
CA MET A 205 13.11 12.95 -1.25
C MET A 205 13.99 14.16 -1.61
N GLY A 206 13.49 15.38 -1.36
CA GLY A 206 14.21 16.62 -1.64
C GLY A 206 14.42 16.94 -3.13
N GLN A 207 13.56 16.47 -4.04
CA GLN A 207 13.71 16.65 -5.49
C GLN A 207 13.71 18.13 -5.93
N GLU A 208 13.13 19.02 -5.13
CA GLU A 208 13.15 20.48 -5.35
C GLU A 208 14.45 21.16 -4.90
N LEU A 209 15.29 20.49 -4.12
CA LEU A 209 16.51 21.07 -3.58
C LEU A 209 17.57 21.25 -4.68
N PRO A 210 18.50 22.21 -4.52
CA PRO A 210 19.70 22.30 -5.35
C PRO A 210 20.51 21.01 -5.34
N GLU A 211 21.30 20.80 -6.39
CA GLU A 211 22.12 19.58 -6.55
C GLU A 211 23.06 19.36 -5.36
N GLY A 212 23.76 20.39 -4.89
CA GLY A 212 24.68 20.28 -3.76
C GLY A 212 23.98 19.86 -2.46
N ASP A 213 22.75 20.30 -2.23
CA ASP A 213 21.97 19.87 -1.07
C ASP A 213 21.47 18.43 -1.18
N ARG A 214 21.07 17.99 -2.38
CA ARG A 214 20.69 16.58 -2.62
C ARG A 214 21.88 15.65 -2.40
N GLU A 215 23.05 16.01 -2.92
CA GLU A 215 24.28 15.26 -2.67
C GLU A 215 24.63 15.21 -1.18
N GLY A 216 24.49 16.33 -0.47
CA GLY A 216 24.75 16.40 0.96
C GLY A 216 23.80 15.51 1.77
N VAL A 217 22.53 15.41 1.37
CA VAL A 217 21.56 14.45 1.95
C VAL A 217 21.97 13.00 1.69
N VAL A 218 22.36 12.66 0.45
CA VAL A 218 22.84 11.31 0.09
C VAL A 218 24.06 10.93 0.94
N LYS A 219 25.10 11.78 0.96
CA LYS A 219 26.33 11.55 1.75
C LYS A 219 26.03 11.46 3.25
N GLY A 220 25.13 12.32 3.74
CA GLY A 220 24.70 12.33 5.14
C GLY A 220 24.05 11.01 5.55
N PHE A 221 23.18 10.44 4.70
CA PHE A 221 22.59 9.13 4.94
C PHE A 221 23.61 7.99 4.82
N GLU A 222 24.48 8.00 3.81
CA GLU A 222 25.53 6.98 3.65
C GLU A 222 26.45 6.91 4.90
N GLN A 223 26.78 8.06 5.50
CA GLN A 223 27.59 8.14 6.72
C GLN A 223 26.93 7.58 7.97
N LEU A 224 25.59 7.49 8.03
CA LEU A 224 24.91 6.85 9.16
C LEU A 224 25.17 5.35 9.22
N GLY A 225 25.51 4.72 8.08
CA GLY A 225 25.89 3.30 8.02
C GLY A 225 24.78 2.31 8.41
N THR A 226 23.51 2.74 8.45
CA THR A 226 22.37 1.86 8.78
C THR A 226 21.67 1.36 7.51
N PRO A 227 21.05 0.17 7.53
CA PRO A 227 20.30 -0.33 6.37
C PRO A 227 19.20 0.62 5.89
N VAL A 228 18.48 1.27 6.82
CA VAL A 228 17.45 2.26 6.49
C VAL A 228 18.07 3.46 5.78
N ALA A 229 19.19 3.98 6.28
CA ALA A 229 19.84 5.13 5.67
C ALA A 229 20.40 4.82 4.28
N GLN A 230 20.89 3.60 4.04
CA GLN A 230 21.32 3.15 2.70
C GLN A 230 20.15 3.17 1.70
N ILE A 231 18.97 2.66 2.09
CA ILE A 231 17.76 2.72 1.27
C ILE A 231 17.38 4.19 1.00
N MET A 232 17.43 5.06 2.02
CA MET A 232 17.14 6.48 1.85
C MET A 232 18.10 7.16 0.87
N ALA A 233 19.41 6.95 1.01
CA ALA A 233 20.42 7.50 0.12
C ALA A 233 20.19 7.08 -1.34
N GLN A 234 19.92 5.79 -1.57
CA GLN A 234 19.64 5.26 -2.90
C GLN A 234 18.36 5.86 -3.49
N THR A 235 17.30 5.96 -2.67
CA THR A 235 16.01 6.50 -3.14
C THR A 235 16.09 8.00 -3.43
N VAL A 236 16.86 8.77 -2.65
CA VAL A 236 17.13 10.18 -2.93
C VAL A 236 17.86 10.35 -4.26
N ARG A 237 18.89 9.53 -4.52
CA ARG A 237 19.63 9.54 -5.79
C ARG A 237 18.73 9.23 -6.99
N GLU A 238 17.99 8.12 -6.93
CA GLU A 238 17.05 7.71 -7.97
C GLU A 238 16.02 8.80 -8.27
N ARG A 239 15.42 9.39 -7.23
CA ARG A 239 14.38 10.41 -7.40
C ARG A 239 14.93 11.75 -7.90
N ALA A 240 16.18 12.09 -7.56
CA ALA A 240 16.85 13.24 -8.15
C ALA A 240 17.10 13.03 -9.65
N GLU A 241 17.62 11.88 -10.05
CA GLU A 241 17.88 11.54 -11.46
C GLU A 241 16.59 11.58 -12.30
N LEU A 242 15.51 10.98 -11.81
CA LEU A 242 14.20 11.01 -12.46
C LEU A 242 13.64 12.45 -12.56
N ALA A 243 13.82 13.27 -11.53
CA ALA A 243 13.36 14.66 -11.55
C ALA A 243 14.12 15.49 -12.61
N GLU A 244 15.44 15.32 -12.72
CA GLU A 244 16.24 16.00 -13.73
C GLU A 244 15.95 15.50 -15.15
N ALA A 245 15.71 14.20 -15.32
CA ALA A 245 15.28 13.64 -16.61
C ALA A 245 13.92 14.21 -17.07
N ARG A 246 12.95 14.33 -16.14
CA ARG A 246 11.64 14.95 -16.43
C ARG A 246 11.77 16.42 -16.83
N LYS A 247 12.63 17.19 -16.15
CA LYS A 247 12.90 18.60 -16.53
C LYS A 247 13.49 18.69 -17.94
N LYS A 248 14.46 17.84 -18.27
CA LYS A 248 15.08 17.82 -19.62
C LYS A 248 14.08 17.45 -20.72
N ALA A 249 13.10 16.60 -20.44
CA ALA A 249 12.08 16.20 -21.42
C ALA A 249 10.98 17.27 -21.64
N GLN A 250 10.94 18.33 -20.83
CA GLN A 250 9.98 19.44 -20.93
C GLN A 250 10.57 20.69 -21.62
N VAL A 251 11.87 20.65 -21.96
CA VAL A 251 12.62 21.71 -22.68
C VAL A 251 12.80 21.29 -24.13
#